data_AF-A0A9E3D144-F1
#
_entry.id   AF-A0A9E3D144-F1
#
_cell.length_a   1.000
_cell.length_b   1.000
_cell.length_c   1.000
_cell.angle_alpha   90.00
_cell.angle_beta   90.00
_cell.angle_gamma   90.00
#
_symmetry.space_group_name_H-M   'P 1'
#
loop_
_entity.id
_entity.type
_entity.pdbx_description
1 polymer ?
#
loop_
_entity_poly.entity_id
_entity_poly.type
_entity_poly.pdbx_seq_one_letter_code
_entity_poly.pdbx_strand_id
1 'polypeptide(L)'
;MPSVQPTAPTPAFPLEQPDITISVRQTFGINSDLQVPAFSQASEHVPDLDDAYRFDRDTTLAILAGFAFNRRVMIQGYHGTGKSTHVEQVAARLNWPCIRVNLDSHISRIDLVGKDAIVLRDNKQVTEFREGLLPWALQHPVALCFDEYDAGRPDVMFVIQRILEVEGKLTLLDQNRVIRPHSCFRLFSTANTVGLGDTTGLYHGTQQINQGQMDR
;
A
#
# COMPACT_ATOMS: atom_id res chain seq x y z
N MET A 1 19.66 -7.27 42.53
CA MET A 1 19.32 -6.39 41.40
C MET A 1 18.09 -6.97 40.73
N PRO A 2 16.98 -6.23 40.59
CA PRO A 2 15.81 -6.75 39.90
C PRO A 2 16.15 -6.92 38.42
N SER A 3 15.94 -8.13 37.89
CA SER A 3 16.10 -8.48 36.49
C SER A 3 15.11 -7.65 35.66
N VAL A 4 15.62 -6.76 34.81
CA VAL A 4 14.82 -6.08 33.79
C VAL A 4 14.40 -7.16 32.79
N GLN A 5 13.14 -7.60 32.87
CA GLN A 5 12.56 -8.43 31.83
C GLN A 5 12.50 -7.60 30.54
N PRO A 6 12.88 -8.16 29.37
CA PRO A 6 12.73 -7.45 28.11
C PRO A 6 11.23 -7.19 27.89
N THR A 7 10.86 -5.91 27.84
CA THR A 7 9.52 -5.48 27.47
C THR A 7 9.22 -6.03 26.08
N ALA A 8 8.13 -6.80 25.94
CA ALA A 8 7.66 -7.26 24.64
C ALA A 8 7.51 -6.03 23.72
N PRO A 9 7.94 -6.12 22.44
CA PRO A 9 7.79 -5.00 21.52
C PRO A 9 6.30 -4.61 21.45
N THR A 10 6.01 -3.33 21.60
CA THR A 10 4.67 -2.80 21.39
C THR A 10 4.24 -3.17 19.96
N PRO A 11 3.07 -3.80 19.76
CA PRO A 11 2.61 -4.13 18.43
C PRO A 11 2.45 -2.84 17.61
N ALA A 12 2.85 -2.88 16.34
CA ALA A 12 2.80 -1.72 15.45
C ALA A 12 1.34 -1.26 15.18
N PHE A 13 0.36 -2.15 15.39
CA PHE A 13 -1.05 -1.89 15.19
C PHE A 13 -1.88 -2.36 16.39
N PRO A 14 -3.01 -1.71 16.71
CA PRO A 14 -3.90 -2.16 17.78
C PRO A 14 -4.55 -3.52 17.50
N LEU A 15 -4.79 -3.84 16.22
CA LEU A 15 -5.44 -5.06 15.76
C LEU A 15 -4.69 -5.62 14.55
N GLU A 16 -4.45 -6.93 14.54
CA GLU A 16 -3.78 -7.63 13.45
C GLU A 16 -4.75 -8.13 12.37
N GLN A 17 -6.06 -8.18 12.65
CA GLN A 17 -7.08 -8.63 11.70
C GLN A 17 -8.37 -7.80 11.84
N PRO A 18 -9.12 -7.56 10.74
CA PRO A 18 -10.46 -6.99 10.80
C PRO A 18 -11.36 -7.80 11.72
N ASP A 19 -12.05 -7.13 12.63
CA ASP A 19 -12.89 -7.72 13.67
C ASP A 19 -14.37 -7.36 13.51
N ILE A 20 -14.70 -6.48 12.56
CA ILE A 20 -16.07 -6.08 12.24
C ILE A 20 -16.32 -6.14 10.73
N THR A 21 -17.59 -6.03 10.35
CA THR A 21 -18.02 -5.85 8.96
C THR A 21 -18.88 -4.60 8.85
N ILE A 22 -18.68 -3.83 7.78
CA ILE A 22 -19.47 -2.63 7.50
C ILE A 22 -20.37 -2.81 6.27
N SER A 23 -21.55 -2.19 6.30
CA SER A 23 -22.48 -2.19 5.18
C SER A 23 -22.11 -1.14 4.16
N VAL A 24 -21.93 -1.54 2.90
CA VAL A 24 -21.60 -0.60 1.82
C VAL A 24 -22.71 0.44 1.61
N ARG A 25 -23.96 0.00 1.73
CA ARG A 25 -25.15 0.87 1.65
C ARG A 25 -25.14 1.96 2.70
N GLN A 26 -24.88 1.60 3.95
CA GLN A 26 -24.93 2.55 5.07
C GLN A 26 -23.71 3.48 5.08
N THR A 27 -22.51 2.93 4.84
CA THR A 27 -21.27 3.68 5.00
C THR A 27 -20.91 4.55 3.80
N PHE A 28 -21.22 4.11 2.58
CA PHE A 28 -20.84 4.83 1.35
C PHE A 28 -22.05 5.39 0.58
N GLY A 29 -23.28 5.15 1.04
CA GLY A 29 -24.50 5.58 0.34
C GLY A 29 -24.74 4.88 -1.00
N ILE A 30 -24.06 3.76 -1.25
CA ILE A 30 -24.15 3.01 -2.51
C ILE A 30 -25.18 1.88 -2.37
N ASN A 31 -26.18 1.83 -3.25
CA ASN A 31 -27.17 0.75 -3.27
C ASN A 31 -26.53 -0.62 -3.62
N SER A 32 -26.01 -1.31 -2.60
CA SER A 32 -25.35 -2.61 -2.66
C SER A 32 -25.53 -3.33 -1.32
N ASP A 33 -25.75 -4.64 -1.37
CA ASP A 33 -25.86 -5.48 -0.16
C ASP A 33 -24.50 -6.03 0.30
N LEU A 34 -23.41 -5.61 -0.35
CA LEU A 34 -22.06 -5.99 0.02
C LEU A 34 -21.74 -5.58 1.47
N GLN A 35 -21.11 -6.49 2.20
CA GLN A 35 -20.53 -6.27 3.52
C GLN A 35 -19.02 -6.40 3.39
N VAL A 36 -18.26 -5.49 3.98
CA VAL A 36 -16.80 -5.43 3.83
C VAL A 36 -16.13 -5.52 5.21
N PRO A 37 -15.10 -6.36 5.41
CA PRO A 37 -14.32 -6.39 6.64
C PRO A 37 -13.69 -5.04 6.95
N ALA A 38 -13.70 -4.65 8.22
CA ALA A 38 -13.13 -3.40 8.72
C ALA A 38 -12.55 -3.60 10.13
N PHE A 39 -11.77 -2.64 10.58
CA PHE A 39 -11.24 -2.61 11.95
C PHE A 39 -12.14 -1.77 12.86
N SER A 40 -12.40 -2.24 14.07
CA SER A 40 -13.14 -1.45 15.07
C SER A 40 -12.31 -0.32 15.67
N GLN A 41 -10.98 -0.43 15.60
CA GLN A 41 -10.02 0.55 16.14
C GLN A 41 -9.12 1.08 15.04
N ALA A 42 -9.02 2.40 14.94
CA ALA A 42 -8.06 3.05 14.06
C ALA A 42 -6.64 3.01 14.67
N SER A 43 -5.64 2.92 13.81
CA SER A 43 -4.23 3.18 14.16
C SER A 43 -3.81 4.56 13.66
N GLU A 44 -2.60 5.00 14.03
CA GLU A 44 -2.01 6.25 13.51
C GLU A 44 -1.84 6.29 11.99
N HIS A 45 -1.90 5.13 11.33
CA HIS A 45 -1.74 4.98 9.88
C HIS A 45 -3.09 4.97 9.14
N VAL A 46 -4.22 5.10 9.84
CA VAL A 46 -5.53 5.28 9.19
C VAL A 46 -5.63 6.73 8.69
N PRO A 47 -5.96 6.96 7.41
CA PRO A 47 -6.10 8.32 6.89
C PRO A 47 -7.20 9.12 7.60
N ASP A 48 -7.04 10.44 7.60
CA ASP A 48 -8.06 11.33 8.14
C ASP A 48 -9.38 11.20 7.35
N LEU A 49 -10.48 11.17 8.10
CA LEU A 49 -11.82 11.07 7.56
C LEU A 49 -12.33 12.45 7.12
N ASP A 50 -12.78 12.56 5.87
CA ASP A 50 -13.53 13.70 5.36
C ASP A 50 -15.02 13.35 5.21
N ASP A 51 -15.87 13.83 6.12
CA ASP A 51 -17.32 13.59 6.10
C ASP A 51 -18.04 14.17 4.87
N ALA A 52 -17.45 15.17 4.21
CA ALA A 52 -18.02 15.79 3.02
C ALA A 52 -17.68 15.04 1.73
N TYR A 53 -16.80 14.03 1.79
CA TYR A 53 -16.34 13.30 0.62
C TYR A 53 -17.49 12.60 -0.13
N ARG A 54 -17.50 12.76 -1.45
CA ARG A 54 -18.53 12.21 -2.35
C ARG A 54 -17.96 11.00 -3.08
N PHE A 55 -18.47 9.82 -2.76
CA PHE A 55 -18.03 8.58 -3.39
C PHE A 55 -18.63 8.39 -4.79
N ASP A 56 -17.76 8.29 -5.81
CA ASP A 56 -18.15 7.68 -7.08
C ASP A 56 -18.44 6.19 -6.90
N ARG A 57 -19.57 5.71 -7.43
CA ARG A 57 -20.08 4.36 -7.16
C ARG A 57 -19.13 3.27 -7.65
N ASP A 58 -18.74 3.33 -8.92
CA ASP A 58 -18.04 2.22 -9.57
C ASP A 58 -16.60 2.13 -9.06
N THR A 59 -15.95 3.28 -8.89
CA THR A 59 -14.61 3.36 -8.29
C THR A 59 -14.62 2.82 -6.86
N THR A 60 -15.63 3.19 -6.06
CA THR A 60 -15.75 2.70 -4.67
C THR A 60 -15.94 1.18 -4.62
N LEU A 61 -16.81 0.62 -5.46
CA LEU A 61 -17.03 -0.83 -5.50
C LEU A 61 -15.77 -1.60 -5.92
N ALA A 62 -14.97 -1.07 -6.85
CA ALA A 62 -13.68 -1.64 -7.22
C ALA A 62 -12.70 -1.62 -6.03
N ILE A 63 -12.56 -0.49 -5.34
CA ILE A 63 -11.68 -0.37 -4.16
C ILE A 63 -12.13 -1.33 -3.04
N LEU A 64 -13.43 -1.41 -2.77
CA LEU A 64 -13.99 -2.31 -1.77
C LEU A 64 -13.75 -3.79 -2.12
N ALA A 65 -13.77 -4.16 -3.40
CA ALA A 65 -13.35 -5.51 -3.81
C ALA A 65 -11.87 -5.78 -3.52
N GLY A 66 -11.03 -4.75 -3.63
CA GLY A 66 -9.64 -4.77 -3.16
C GLY A 66 -9.55 -5.11 -1.67
N PHE A 67 -10.23 -4.35 -0.82
CA PHE A 67 -10.22 -4.58 0.64
C PHE A 67 -10.84 -5.93 1.05
N ALA A 68 -12.00 -6.28 0.50
CA ALA A 68 -12.73 -7.49 0.88
C ALA A 68 -12.04 -8.78 0.40
N PHE A 69 -11.48 -8.77 -0.82
CA PHE A 69 -11.04 -9.99 -1.49
C PHE A 69 -9.56 -9.98 -1.88
N ASN A 70 -8.79 -9.00 -1.38
CA ASN A 70 -7.37 -8.80 -1.70
C ASN A 70 -7.11 -8.72 -3.22
N ARG A 71 -8.05 -8.12 -3.97
CA ARG A 71 -7.85 -7.85 -5.39
C ARG A 71 -6.82 -6.72 -5.54
N ARG A 72 -5.92 -6.87 -6.52
CA ARG A 72 -5.06 -5.76 -6.95
C ARG A 72 -5.93 -4.81 -7.76
N VAL A 73 -5.95 -3.54 -7.38
CA VAL A 73 -6.85 -2.55 -7.97
C VAL A 73 -6.02 -1.35 -8.40
N MET A 74 -6.04 -1.08 -9.71
CA MET A 74 -5.49 0.14 -10.29
C MET A 74 -6.63 1.08 -10.66
N ILE A 75 -6.56 2.33 -10.18
CA ILE A 75 -7.53 3.38 -10.49
C ILE A 75 -6.90 4.32 -11.52
N GLN A 76 -7.59 4.50 -12.64
CA GLN A 76 -7.13 5.36 -13.71
C GLN A 76 -8.02 6.60 -13.83
N GLY A 77 -7.40 7.72 -14.19
CA GLY A 77 -8.09 8.96 -14.50
C GLY A 77 -7.13 10.12 -14.61
N TYR A 78 -7.61 11.27 -15.07
CA TYR A 78 -6.79 12.48 -15.21
C TYR A 78 -6.18 12.94 -13.87
N HIS A 79 -5.14 13.77 -13.95
CA HIS A 79 -4.55 14.37 -12.75
C HIS A 79 -5.59 15.24 -12.03
N GLY A 80 -5.50 15.33 -10.70
CA GLY A 80 -6.42 16.17 -9.91
C GLY A 80 -7.86 15.65 -9.77
N THR A 81 -8.20 14.45 -10.24
CA THR A 81 -9.53 13.85 -10.06
C THR A 81 -9.73 13.14 -8.72
N GLY A 82 -8.74 13.19 -7.82
CA GLY A 82 -8.87 12.65 -6.45
C GLY A 82 -8.70 11.12 -6.33
N LYS A 83 -8.06 10.45 -7.29
CA LYS A 83 -7.89 8.97 -7.31
C LYS A 83 -7.30 8.41 -6.01
N SER A 84 -6.19 8.96 -5.56
CA SER A 84 -5.46 8.50 -4.37
C SER A 84 -6.25 8.81 -3.10
N THR A 85 -6.85 10.01 -3.06
CA THR A 85 -7.78 10.41 -1.99
C THR A 85 -8.99 9.49 -1.93
N HIS A 86 -9.48 8.96 -3.06
CA HIS A 86 -10.58 8.00 -3.06
C HIS A 86 -10.21 6.72 -2.31
N VAL A 87 -9.00 6.18 -2.55
CA VAL A 87 -8.49 5.02 -1.80
C VAL A 87 -8.37 5.34 -0.32
N GLU A 88 -7.76 6.48 0.03
CA GLU A 88 -7.59 6.94 1.41
C GLU A 88 -8.93 7.08 2.13
N GLN A 89 -9.93 7.68 1.48
CA GLN A 89 -11.25 7.89 2.08
C GLN A 89 -12.02 6.59 2.24
N VAL A 90 -11.88 5.61 1.33
CA VAL A 90 -12.42 4.26 1.56
C VAL A 90 -11.71 3.57 2.74
N ALA A 91 -10.38 3.65 2.81
CA ALA A 91 -9.60 3.09 3.91
C ALA A 91 -9.99 3.70 5.26
N ALA A 92 -10.20 5.03 5.32
CA ALA A 92 -10.67 5.74 6.50
C ALA A 92 -12.02 5.22 7.00
N ARG A 93 -13.00 4.98 6.11
CA ARG A 93 -14.30 4.38 6.49
C ARG A 93 -14.18 2.95 7.03
N LEU A 94 -13.15 2.24 6.62
CA LEU A 94 -12.86 0.86 7.05
C LEU A 94 -11.95 0.79 8.28
N ASN A 95 -11.48 1.93 8.79
CA ASN A 95 -10.34 2.03 9.72
C ASN A 95 -9.14 1.17 9.28
N TRP A 96 -8.95 0.99 7.97
CA TRP A 96 -7.85 0.20 7.46
C TRP A 96 -6.61 1.09 7.37
N PRO A 97 -5.50 0.73 8.05
CA PRO A 97 -4.25 1.46 7.91
C PRO A 97 -3.84 1.59 6.44
N CYS A 98 -3.52 2.78 5.96
CA CYS A 98 -3.25 3.02 4.55
C CYS A 98 -2.02 3.91 4.37
N ILE A 99 -1.06 3.42 3.60
CA ILE A 99 0.14 4.15 3.23
C ILE A 99 0.09 4.45 1.75
N ARG A 100 0.28 5.71 1.40
CA ARG A 100 0.43 6.18 0.04
C ARG A 100 1.88 6.50 -0.26
N VAL A 101 2.35 6.06 -1.43
CA VAL A 101 3.71 6.28 -1.91
C VAL A 101 3.63 6.89 -3.30
N ASN A 102 4.14 8.11 -3.47
CA ASN A 102 4.26 8.67 -4.81
C ASN A 102 5.44 8.05 -5.55
N LEU A 103 5.23 7.52 -6.76
CA LEU A 103 6.29 6.90 -7.57
C LEU A 103 7.05 7.91 -8.46
N ASP A 104 7.01 9.20 -8.12
CA ASP A 104 7.77 10.23 -8.79
C ASP A 104 9.31 10.05 -8.68
N SER A 105 10.08 10.97 -9.26
CA SER A 105 11.54 10.88 -9.34
C SER A 105 12.28 10.77 -8.00
N HIS A 106 11.66 11.09 -6.87
CA HIS A 106 12.29 11.07 -5.55
C HIS A 106 12.35 9.67 -4.94
N ILE A 107 11.42 8.76 -5.27
CA ILE A 107 11.45 7.42 -4.69
C ILE A 107 12.56 6.59 -5.33
N SER A 108 13.36 5.92 -4.49
CA SER A 108 14.41 5.01 -4.94
C SER A 108 14.13 3.57 -4.54
N ARG A 109 14.84 2.63 -5.18
CA ARG A 109 14.85 1.22 -4.76
C ARG A 109 15.22 1.05 -3.27
N ILE A 110 16.11 1.90 -2.77
CA ILE A 110 16.56 1.86 -1.37
C ILE A 110 15.43 2.24 -0.41
N ASP A 111 14.60 3.22 -0.76
CA ASP A 111 13.47 3.64 0.08
C ASP A 111 12.39 2.54 0.14
N LEU A 112 12.19 1.83 -0.97
CA LEU A 112 11.23 0.73 -1.05
C LEU A 112 11.73 -0.56 -0.38
N VAL A 113 12.96 -1.01 -0.69
CA VAL A 113 13.46 -2.31 -0.24
C VAL A 113 14.23 -2.20 1.08
N GLY A 114 15.01 -1.14 1.26
CA GLY A 114 15.90 -0.95 2.40
C GLY A 114 17.37 -0.94 2.02
N LYS A 115 18.22 -0.77 3.03
CA LYS A 115 19.68 -0.77 2.90
C LYS A 115 20.34 -1.26 4.17
N ASP A 116 21.56 -1.76 4.04
CA ASP A 116 22.44 -1.93 5.19
C ASP A 116 22.85 -0.56 5.74
N ALA A 117 22.73 -0.41 7.06
CA ALA A 117 23.11 0.79 7.79
C ALA A 117 24.06 0.41 8.93
N ILE A 118 25.07 1.24 9.15
CA ILE A 118 25.93 1.10 10.32
C ILE A 118 25.21 1.74 11.51
N VAL A 119 24.95 0.93 12.54
CA VAL A 119 24.39 1.37 13.80
C VAL A 119 25.38 1.11 14.92
N LEU A 120 25.33 1.96 15.96
CA LEU A 120 26.12 1.75 17.17
C LEU A 120 25.30 0.90 18.13
N ARG A 121 25.81 -0.28 18.46
CA ARG A 121 25.27 -1.16 19.51
C ARG A 121 26.37 -1.45 20.51
N ASP A 122 26.16 -1.09 21.78
CA ASP A 122 27.15 -1.26 22.85
C ASP A 122 28.52 -0.66 22.50
N ASN A 123 28.55 0.55 21.95
CA ASN A 123 29.75 1.25 21.44
C ASN A 123 30.53 0.51 20.33
N LYS A 124 29.93 -0.48 19.67
CA LYS A 124 30.50 -1.16 18.51
C LYS A 124 29.73 -0.80 17.24
N GLN A 125 30.47 -0.59 16.15
CA GLN A 125 29.87 -0.44 14.82
C GLN A 125 29.39 -1.81 14.35
N VAL A 126 28.08 -1.95 14.15
CA VAL A 126 27.44 -3.15 13.63
C VAL A 126 26.66 -2.78 12.38
N THR A 127 26.76 -3.59 11.35
CA THR A 127 25.95 -3.45 10.14
C THR A 127 24.60 -4.12 10.39
N GLU A 128 23.51 -3.36 10.25
CA GLU A 128 22.14 -3.84 10.38
C GLU A 128 21.34 -3.44 9.15
N PHE A 129 20.55 -4.38 8.63
CA PHE A 129 19.65 -4.09 7.53
C PHE A 129 18.45 -3.28 8.03
N ARG A 130 18.29 -2.07 7.52
CA ARG A 130 17.10 -1.26 7.74
C ARG A 130 16.11 -1.53 6.62
N GLU A 131 15.01 -2.18 6.96
CA GLU A 131 13.91 -2.43 6.04
C GLU A 131 13.39 -1.13 5.43
N GLY A 132 13.16 -1.15 4.13
CA GLY A 132 12.42 -0.09 3.44
C GLY A 132 10.92 -0.25 3.64
N LEU A 133 10.16 0.60 2.97
CA LEU A 133 8.72 0.66 3.16
C LEU A 133 8.00 -0.64 2.77
N LEU A 134 8.48 -1.33 1.74
CA LEU A 134 7.79 -2.44 1.13
C LEU A 134 7.89 -3.74 1.95
N PRO A 135 9.09 -4.17 2.43
CA PRO A 135 9.18 -5.23 3.43
C PRO A 135 8.33 -4.97 4.66
N TRP A 136 8.33 -3.74 5.16
CA TRP A 136 7.53 -3.38 6.32
C TRP A 136 6.03 -3.50 6.01
N ALA A 137 5.54 -2.87 4.94
CA ALA A 137 4.12 -2.90 4.59
C ALA A 137 3.62 -4.33 4.33
N LEU A 138 4.42 -5.16 3.68
CA LEU A 138 4.08 -6.56 3.43
C LEU A 138 3.87 -7.37 4.70
N GLN A 139 4.48 -7.00 5.83
CA GLN A 139 4.39 -7.77 7.08
C GLN A 139 3.27 -7.32 8.00
N HIS A 140 2.53 -6.27 7.63
CA HIS A 140 1.55 -5.62 8.50
C HIS A 140 0.15 -5.57 7.85
N PRO A 141 -0.93 -5.40 8.65
CA PRO A 141 -2.31 -5.31 8.17
C PRO A 141 -2.64 -3.96 7.49
N VAL A 142 -1.84 -3.56 6.50
CA VAL A 142 -1.94 -2.24 5.84
C VAL A 142 -2.37 -2.34 4.39
N ALA A 143 -3.04 -1.32 3.90
CA ALA A 143 -3.17 -1.04 2.48
C ALA A 143 -1.99 -0.19 2.02
N LEU A 144 -1.31 -0.62 0.95
CA LEU A 144 -0.30 0.17 0.27
C LEU A 144 -0.88 0.68 -1.04
N CYS A 145 -0.83 1.99 -1.26
CA CYS A 145 -1.26 2.64 -2.49
C CYS A 145 -0.04 3.26 -3.20
N PHE A 146 0.32 2.70 -4.36
CA PHE A 146 1.31 3.32 -5.25
C PHE A 146 0.62 4.40 -6.10
N ASP A 147 0.93 5.65 -5.81
CA ASP A 147 0.44 6.79 -6.56
C ASP A 147 1.35 7.10 -7.75
N GLU A 148 0.75 7.63 -8.82
CA GLU A 148 1.43 7.92 -10.10
C GLU A 148 2.23 6.72 -10.61
N TYR A 149 1.58 5.56 -10.66
CA TYR A 149 2.22 4.28 -10.98
C TYR A 149 2.98 4.30 -12.31
N ASP A 150 2.45 5.04 -13.29
CA ASP A 150 3.05 5.25 -14.60
C ASP A 150 4.26 6.19 -14.61
N ALA A 151 4.53 6.95 -13.54
CA ALA A 151 5.73 7.77 -13.37
C ALA A 151 6.92 6.99 -12.80
N GLY A 152 6.69 5.75 -12.34
CA GLY A 152 7.68 4.95 -11.62
C GLY A 152 8.94 4.65 -12.43
N ARG A 153 10.09 4.83 -11.79
CA ARG A 153 11.39 4.50 -12.37
C ARG A 153 11.54 3.00 -12.64
N PRO A 154 12.19 2.57 -13.75
CA PRO A 154 12.29 1.16 -14.09
C PRO A 154 12.84 0.25 -12.98
N ASP A 155 13.84 0.72 -12.23
CA ASP A 155 14.45 -0.03 -11.13
C ASP A 155 13.53 -0.24 -9.92
N VAL A 156 12.61 0.72 -9.70
CA VAL A 156 11.53 0.66 -8.71
C VAL A 156 10.40 -0.25 -9.18
N MET A 157 9.96 -0.09 -10.43
CA MET A 157 8.89 -0.89 -11.02
C MET A 157 9.24 -2.38 -11.05
N PHE A 158 10.51 -2.71 -11.27
CA PHE A 158 11.00 -4.08 -11.18
C PHE A 158 10.78 -4.70 -9.79
N VAL A 159 10.95 -3.94 -8.70
CA VAL A 159 10.67 -4.42 -7.35
C VAL A 159 9.17 -4.68 -7.18
N ILE A 160 8.34 -3.73 -7.61
CA ILE A 160 6.88 -3.84 -7.47
C ILE A 160 6.33 -5.03 -8.27
N GLN A 161 6.85 -5.27 -9.48
CA GLN A 161 6.46 -6.41 -10.31
C GLN A 161 6.61 -7.75 -9.58
N ARG A 162 7.66 -7.92 -8.76
CA ARG A 162 7.89 -9.16 -8.00
C ARG A 162 6.81 -9.43 -6.96
N ILE A 163 6.15 -8.40 -6.44
CA ILE A 163 5.06 -8.53 -5.47
C ILE A 163 3.71 -8.76 -6.17
N LEU A 164 3.60 -8.35 -7.43
CA LEU A 164 2.46 -8.69 -8.28
C LEU A 164 2.56 -10.14 -8.79
N GLU A 165 3.74 -10.77 -8.79
CA GLU A 165 3.92 -12.18 -9.16
C GLU A 165 3.18 -13.16 -8.22
N VAL A 166 3.01 -14.39 -8.69
CA VAL A 166 2.25 -15.44 -8.01
C VAL A 166 2.75 -15.64 -6.58
N GLU A 167 1.82 -15.62 -5.62
CA GLU A 167 2.01 -15.63 -4.15
C GLU A 167 2.51 -14.33 -3.49
N GLY A 168 2.86 -13.28 -4.25
CA GLY A 168 3.23 -11.96 -3.74
C GLY A 168 4.42 -11.93 -2.77
N LYS A 169 5.28 -12.95 -2.80
CA LYS A 169 6.44 -13.07 -1.90
C LYS A 169 7.53 -12.10 -2.31
N LEU A 170 8.14 -11.45 -1.31
CA LEU A 170 9.33 -10.63 -1.51
C LEU A 170 10.56 -11.36 -1.00
N THR A 171 11.45 -11.76 -1.90
CA THR A 171 12.75 -12.35 -1.53
C THR A 171 13.80 -11.25 -1.40
N LEU A 172 14.30 -11.06 -0.19
CA LEU A 172 15.47 -10.22 0.12
C LEU A 172 16.73 -11.07 -0.02
N LEU A 173 17.34 -11.04 -1.21
CA LEU A 173 18.48 -11.90 -1.56
C LEU A 173 19.69 -11.66 -0.64
N ASP A 174 20.00 -10.40 -0.34
CA ASP A 174 21.14 -10.03 0.51
C ASP A 174 20.98 -10.52 1.96
N GLN A 175 19.72 -10.73 2.39
CA GLN A 175 19.36 -11.22 3.72
C GLN A 175 19.03 -12.72 3.73
N ASN A 176 19.05 -13.39 2.57
CA ASN A 176 18.56 -14.75 2.38
C ASN A 176 17.18 -15.00 3.04
N ARG A 177 16.28 -14.01 2.95
CA ARG A 177 14.99 -14.00 3.65
C ARG A 177 13.84 -13.88 2.66
N VAL A 178 12.78 -14.65 2.90
CA VAL A 178 11.53 -14.58 2.13
C VAL A 178 10.44 -13.98 3.01
N ILE A 179 9.91 -12.84 2.58
CA ILE A 179 8.78 -12.16 3.23
C ILE A 179 7.50 -12.57 2.54
N ARG A 180 6.52 -13.01 3.34
CA ARG A 180 5.17 -13.33 2.88
C ARG A 180 4.24 -12.17 3.24
N PRO A 181 3.35 -11.76 2.33
CA PRO A 181 2.34 -10.77 2.65
C PRO A 181 1.50 -11.20 3.85
N HIS A 182 1.24 -10.27 4.76
CA HIS A 182 0.25 -10.36 5.80
C HIS A 182 -1.13 -10.62 5.17
N SER A 183 -1.99 -11.42 5.80
CA SER A 183 -3.31 -11.79 5.24
C SER A 183 -4.21 -10.57 5.00
N CYS A 184 -4.00 -9.51 5.77
CA CYS A 184 -4.68 -8.22 5.68
C CYS A 184 -3.86 -7.14 4.92
N PHE A 185 -2.76 -7.51 4.28
CA PHE A 185 -2.09 -6.60 3.34
C PHE A 185 -2.98 -6.37 2.11
N ARG A 186 -3.12 -5.12 1.66
CA ARG A 186 -3.84 -4.73 0.44
C ARG A 186 -2.94 -3.89 -0.45
N LEU A 187 -3.14 -3.99 -1.76
CA LEU A 187 -2.32 -3.28 -2.73
C LEU A 187 -3.21 -2.58 -3.76
N PHE A 188 -3.05 -1.28 -3.83
CA PHE A 188 -3.71 -0.38 -4.74
C PHE A 188 -2.67 0.39 -5.56
N SER A 189 -3.08 0.86 -6.72
CA SER A 189 -2.32 1.86 -7.47
C SER A 189 -3.23 2.86 -8.13
N THR A 190 -2.69 4.03 -8.44
CA THR A 190 -3.34 5.03 -9.28
C THR A 190 -2.43 5.37 -10.46
N ALA A 191 -3.01 5.66 -11.62
CA ALA A 191 -2.24 6.04 -12.80
C ALA A 191 -2.95 7.16 -13.56
N ASN A 192 -2.18 8.00 -14.25
CA ASN A 192 -2.72 9.04 -15.12
C ASN A 192 -2.99 8.51 -16.54
N THR A 193 -2.16 7.57 -17.00
CA THR A 193 -2.21 6.96 -18.34
C THR A 193 -2.32 5.44 -18.25
N VAL A 194 -2.80 4.78 -19.31
CA VAL A 194 -2.86 3.29 -19.41
C VAL A 194 -1.46 2.69 -19.67
N GLY A 195 -0.37 3.36 -19.28
CA GLY A 195 0.98 2.91 -19.62
C GLY A 195 1.25 2.84 -21.13
N LEU A 196 0.52 3.60 -21.95
CA LEU A 196 0.81 3.79 -23.37
C LEU A 196 1.90 4.85 -23.60
N GLY A 197 2.40 5.45 -22.51
CA GLY A 197 3.11 6.72 -22.56
C GLY A 197 2.15 7.86 -22.92
N ASP A 198 2.71 9.04 -23.06
CA ASP A 198 1.99 10.24 -23.44
C ASP A 198 1.91 10.34 -24.98
N THR A 199 0.81 9.88 -25.57
CA THR A 199 0.52 10.09 -27.00
C THR A 199 0.07 11.52 -27.32
N THR A 200 -0.13 12.36 -26.28
CA THR A 200 -0.75 13.68 -26.39
C THR A 200 0.20 14.86 -26.15
N GLY A 201 1.38 14.63 -25.57
CA GLY A 201 2.33 15.68 -25.17
C GLY A 201 1.96 16.41 -23.87
N LEU A 202 0.94 15.96 -23.13
CA LEU A 202 0.44 16.59 -21.90
C LEU A 202 1.15 16.12 -20.61
N TYR A 203 1.84 14.98 -20.64
CA TYR A 203 2.38 14.31 -19.46
C TYR A 203 3.88 14.02 -19.62
N HIS A 204 4.72 14.98 -19.23
CA HIS A 204 6.16 14.76 -19.14
C HIS A 204 6.48 13.79 -17.98
N GLY A 205 7.08 12.64 -18.31
CA GLY A 205 7.64 11.70 -17.32
C GLY A 205 6.92 10.37 -17.16
N THR A 206 5.76 10.17 -17.80
CA THR A 206 5.04 8.88 -17.79
C THR A 206 5.75 7.85 -18.66
N GLN A 207 6.05 6.69 -18.10
CA GLN A 207 6.66 5.54 -18.77
C GLN A 207 5.59 4.58 -19.29
N GLN A 208 5.95 3.78 -20.30
CA GLN A 208 5.10 2.66 -20.70
C GLN A 208 5.10 1.59 -19.61
N ILE A 209 3.90 1.13 -19.23
CA ILE A 209 3.74 0.03 -18.27
C ILE A 209 3.89 -1.29 -19.03
N ASN A 210 4.64 -2.23 -18.46
CA ASN A 210 4.81 -3.54 -19.09
C ASN A 210 3.48 -4.34 -19.06
N GLN A 211 3.14 -5.04 -20.15
CA GLN A 211 1.93 -5.86 -20.27
C GLN A 211 1.72 -6.81 -19.08
N GLY A 212 2.79 -7.44 -18.58
CA GLY A 212 2.70 -8.37 -17.45
C GLY A 212 2.37 -7.70 -16.11
N GLN A 213 2.50 -6.37 -16.00
CA GLN A 213 2.00 -5.61 -14.86
C GLN A 213 0.53 -5.21 -15.03
N MET A 214 0.05 -5.05 -16.26
CA MET A 214 -1.36 -4.75 -16.53
C MET A 214 -2.26 -5.97 -16.38
N ASP A 215 -1.75 -7.17 -16.70
CA ASP A 215 -2.53 -8.42 -16.65
C ASP A 215 -2.70 -8.99 -15.22
N ARG A 216 -2.16 -8.35 -14.18
CA ARG A 216 -2.09 -8.85 -12.79
C ARG A 216 -2.76 -7.92 -11.79
#